data_AF-A0A7S1FFF9-F1
#
_entry.id   AF-A0A7S1FFF9-F1
#
_cell.length_a   1.000
_cell.length_b   1.000
_cell.length_c   1.000
_cell.angle_alpha   90.00
_cell.angle_beta   90.00
_cell.angle_gamma   90.00
#
_symmetry.space_group_name_H-M   'P 1'
#
loop_
_entity.id
_entity.type
_entity.pdbx_description
1 polymer ?
#
loop_
_entity_poly.entity_id
_entity_poly.type
_entity_poly.pdbx_seq_one_letter_code
_entity_poly.pdbx_strand_id
1 'polypeptide(L)'
;FGSRFRVALHFRGMVMRNLVYYLPLHIVCVFRTTAASLDSGDGSIGGVGNVTHRLMSGFQRRLGPWPDKNEIVVQCGFLEPVSCGSHGTCDALSGNCVCDDSHFTEQAANPCGTEKKSRVTAILLHVFVGGFGAGAFFVGWTTWGVLLLLMCCLPLCCICCGSAAVTGVVGVGALQDDSGASALCGGVGATIMVCVTTALLCVGQVFWILVIVWMADSSAADGDGVPLE
;
A
#
# COMPACT_ATOMS: atom_id res chain seq x y z
N PHE A 1 -24.50 -3.75 -16.10
CA PHE A 1 -23.15 -3.14 -16.16
C PHE A 1 -23.12 -1.61 -16.00
N GLY A 2 -24.07 -0.82 -16.54
CA GLY A 2 -24.01 0.66 -16.50
C GLY A 2 -24.24 1.36 -15.14
N SER A 3 -24.83 0.70 -14.14
CA SER A 3 -25.11 1.30 -12.82
C SER A 3 -23.95 1.18 -11.83
N ARG A 4 -23.17 0.09 -11.86
CA ARG A 4 -22.00 -0.10 -10.98
C ARG A 4 -20.84 0.85 -11.32
N PHE A 5 -20.68 1.22 -12.60
CA PHE A 5 -19.64 2.15 -13.05
C PHE A 5 -19.86 3.59 -12.57
N ARG A 6 -21.12 3.99 -12.38
CA ARG A 6 -21.48 5.35 -11.94
C ARG A 6 -21.09 5.59 -10.48
N VAL A 7 -21.13 4.54 -9.64
CA VAL A 7 -20.70 4.61 -8.23
C VAL A 7 -19.18 4.76 -8.13
N ALA A 8 -18.41 4.01 -8.92
CA ALA A 8 -16.94 4.10 -8.92
C ALA A 8 -16.42 5.49 -9.37
N LEU A 9 -17.06 6.11 -10.37
CA LEU A 9 -16.75 7.47 -10.82
C LEU A 9 -17.16 8.54 -9.78
N HIS A 10 -18.30 8.35 -9.10
CA HIS A 10 -18.72 9.27 -8.05
C HIS A 10 -17.82 9.16 -6.80
N PHE A 11 -17.33 7.95 -6.50
CA PHE A 11 -16.36 7.71 -5.42
C PHE A 11 -14.99 8.33 -5.76
N ARG A 12 -14.53 8.21 -7.01
CA ARG A 12 -13.34 8.95 -7.51
C ARG A 12 -13.48 10.45 -7.28
N GLY A 13 -14.67 11.02 -7.52
CA GLY A 13 -14.94 12.45 -7.31
C GLY A 13 -14.94 12.88 -5.83
N MET A 14 -15.50 12.06 -4.93
CA MET A 14 -15.56 12.39 -3.49
C MET A 14 -14.20 12.23 -2.79
N VAL A 15 -13.46 11.16 -3.10
CA VAL A 15 -12.11 10.96 -2.54
C VAL A 15 -11.18 12.07 -3.00
N MET A 16 -11.21 12.45 -4.29
CA MET A 16 -10.41 13.58 -4.80
C MET A 16 -10.73 14.90 -4.08
N ARG A 17 -12.01 15.20 -3.79
CA ARG A 17 -12.37 16.48 -3.14
C ARG A 17 -11.87 16.57 -1.69
N ASN A 18 -12.00 15.51 -0.89
CA ASN A 18 -11.46 15.52 0.48
C ASN A 18 -9.93 15.49 0.51
N LEU A 19 -9.30 14.80 -0.45
CA LEU A 19 -7.84 14.74 -0.56
C LEU A 19 -7.24 16.10 -0.92
N VAL A 20 -7.93 16.90 -1.76
CA VAL A 20 -7.53 18.28 -2.13
C VAL A 20 -7.58 19.24 -0.94
N TYR A 21 -8.32 18.96 0.13
CA TYR A 21 -8.29 19.79 1.34
C TYR A 21 -7.14 19.43 2.30
N TYR A 22 -6.68 18.18 2.31
CA TYR A 22 -5.58 17.74 3.18
C TYR A 22 -4.19 17.91 2.55
N LEU A 23 -4.06 17.85 1.22
CA LEU A 23 -2.78 17.99 0.51
C LEU A 23 -2.10 19.37 0.61
N PRO A 24 -2.79 20.51 0.41
CA PRO A 24 -2.12 21.80 0.27
C PRO A 24 -1.61 22.35 1.60
N LEU A 25 -2.25 22.02 2.73
CA LEU A 25 -1.84 22.55 4.05
C LEU A 25 -0.50 21.98 4.53
N HIS A 26 -0.16 20.73 4.18
CA HIS A 26 1.13 20.14 4.54
C HIS A 26 2.22 20.38 3.48
N ILE A 27 1.88 20.38 2.19
CA ILE A 27 2.87 20.61 1.11
C ILE A 27 3.37 22.05 1.10
N VAL A 28 2.51 23.04 1.39
CA VAL A 28 2.90 24.46 1.41
C VAL A 28 3.86 24.78 2.57
N CYS A 29 3.77 24.05 3.70
CA CYS A 29 4.71 24.21 4.82
C CYS A 29 6.13 23.72 4.48
N VAL A 30 6.28 22.68 3.65
CA VAL A 30 7.59 22.09 3.29
C VAL A 30 8.34 22.94 2.26
N PHE A 31 7.62 23.58 1.34
CA PHE A 31 8.25 24.45 0.35
C PHE A 31 8.79 25.76 0.94
N ARG A 32 8.22 26.23 2.06
CA ARG A 32 8.64 27.50 2.67
C ARG A 32 9.90 27.39 3.53
N THR A 33 10.19 26.22 4.09
CA THR A 33 11.40 25.97 4.90
C THR A 33 12.62 25.58 4.07
N THR A 34 12.43 24.96 2.90
CA THR A 34 13.54 24.60 2.00
C THR A 34 14.05 25.79 1.18
N ALA A 35 13.21 26.78 0.89
CA ALA A 35 13.63 27.99 0.17
C ALA A 35 14.61 28.88 0.96
N ALA A 36 14.77 28.68 2.27
CA ALA A 36 15.67 29.47 3.11
C ALA A 36 17.09 28.85 3.28
N SER A 37 17.35 27.65 2.76
CA SER A 37 18.60 26.91 3.04
C SER A 37 19.43 26.56 1.80
N LEU A 38 19.06 27.03 0.60
CA LEU A 38 19.81 26.80 -0.64
C LEU A 38 20.59 28.06 -1.03
N ASP A 39 21.59 28.40 -0.23
CA ASP A 39 22.65 29.32 -0.65
C ASP A 39 23.98 28.93 0.02
N SER A 40 24.55 27.79 -0.40
CA SER A 40 26.00 27.50 -0.32
C SER A 40 26.34 26.07 -0.76
N GLY A 41 27.19 25.96 -1.80
CA GLY A 41 28.15 24.87 -1.93
C GLY A 41 27.94 23.90 -3.10
N ASP A 42 28.55 24.22 -4.24
CA ASP A 42 28.77 23.29 -5.35
C ASP A 42 29.71 22.14 -4.91
N GLY A 43 29.14 20.95 -4.69
CA GLY A 43 29.87 19.71 -4.41
C GLY A 43 29.30 18.56 -5.24
N SER A 44 29.99 18.20 -6.32
CA SER A 44 29.61 17.13 -7.24
C SER A 44 29.76 15.75 -6.59
N ILE A 45 28.64 15.09 -6.27
CA ILE A 45 28.60 13.71 -5.77
C ILE A 45 28.23 12.79 -6.94
N GLY A 46 29.25 12.19 -7.57
CA GLY A 46 29.07 11.08 -8.49
C GLY A 46 28.95 9.75 -7.74
N GLY A 47 27.92 8.94 -8.03
CA GLY A 47 27.96 7.50 -7.70
C GLY A 47 26.72 6.80 -7.14
N VAL A 48 25.49 7.30 -7.30
CA VAL A 48 24.28 6.64 -6.72
C VAL A 48 23.48 5.80 -7.75
N GLY A 49 23.90 5.74 -9.01
CA GLY A 49 23.07 5.20 -10.10
C GLY A 49 22.80 3.69 -10.11
N ASN A 50 23.54 2.85 -9.37
CA ASN A 50 23.52 1.40 -9.59
C ASN A 50 22.79 0.54 -8.53
N VAL A 51 22.38 1.10 -7.40
CA VAL A 51 21.78 0.30 -6.30
C VAL A 51 20.24 0.19 -6.42
N THR A 52 19.57 1.21 -6.97
CA THR A 52 18.11 1.23 -7.12
C THR A 52 17.58 0.19 -8.11
N HIS A 53 18.36 -0.21 -9.11
CA HIS A 53 17.89 -1.09 -10.18
C HIS A 53 17.74 -2.57 -9.77
N ARG A 54 18.40 -3.02 -8.69
CA ARG A 54 18.29 -4.42 -8.20
C ARG A 54 17.17 -4.64 -7.20
N LEU A 55 16.70 -3.61 -6.49
CA LEU A 55 15.56 -3.72 -5.59
C LEU A 55 14.23 -3.70 -6.36
N MET A 56 14.14 -2.97 -7.48
CA MET A 56 12.91 -2.91 -8.28
C MET A 56 12.65 -4.16 -9.13
N SER A 57 13.68 -4.91 -9.52
CA SER A 57 13.52 -6.10 -10.39
C SER A 57 12.93 -7.32 -9.69
N GLY A 58 13.08 -7.43 -8.35
CA GLY A 58 12.32 -8.41 -7.55
C GLY A 58 10.84 -8.03 -7.41
N PHE A 59 10.54 -6.73 -7.46
CA PHE A 59 9.21 -6.17 -7.29
C PHE A 59 8.36 -6.26 -8.57
N GLN A 60 8.99 -6.16 -9.74
CA GLN A 60 8.32 -6.28 -11.03
C GLN A 60 7.72 -7.66 -11.31
N ARG A 61 8.14 -8.74 -10.61
CA ARG A 61 7.54 -10.07 -10.81
C ARG A 61 6.07 -10.17 -10.36
N ARG A 62 5.51 -9.15 -9.70
CA ARG A 62 4.10 -9.12 -9.27
C ARG A 62 3.31 -7.87 -9.68
N LEU A 63 3.88 -7.02 -10.54
CA LEU A 63 3.22 -5.80 -11.03
C LEU A 63 2.86 -5.89 -12.53
N GLY A 64 3.19 -7.00 -13.19
CA GLY A 64 2.64 -7.30 -14.51
C GLY A 64 1.15 -7.64 -14.40
N PRO A 65 0.40 -7.58 -15.53
CA PRO A 65 -0.92 -8.19 -15.59
C PRO A 65 -0.78 -9.62 -15.07
N TRP A 66 -1.50 -9.93 -13.99
CA TRP A 66 -1.47 -11.27 -13.41
C TRP A 66 -1.80 -12.23 -14.55
N PRO A 67 -0.97 -13.24 -14.82
CA PRO A 67 -1.35 -14.24 -15.82
C PRO A 67 -2.70 -14.76 -15.35
N ASP A 68 -3.73 -14.57 -16.17
CA ASP A 68 -5.07 -15.02 -15.86
C ASP A 68 -4.91 -16.48 -15.46
N LYS A 69 -5.14 -16.75 -14.16
CA LYS A 69 -5.01 -18.09 -13.64
C LYS A 69 -6.15 -18.82 -14.31
N ASN A 70 -5.84 -19.54 -15.39
CA ASN A 70 -6.83 -20.23 -16.19
C ASN A 70 -7.73 -20.97 -15.22
N GLU A 71 -9.02 -20.65 -15.28
CA GLU A 71 -10.02 -21.29 -14.43
C GLU A 71 -9.83 -22.80 -14.56
N ILE A 72 -9.60 -23.46 -13.42
CA ILE A 72 -9.40 -24.90 -13.41
C ILE A 72 -10.78 -25.50 -13.68
N VAL A 73 -11.01 -25.85 -14.93
CA VAL A 73 -12.26 -26.48 -15.35
C VAL A 73 -12.26 -27.92 -14.83
N VAL A 74 -13.10 -28.19 -13.83
CA VAL A 74 -13.33 -29.54 -13.30
C VAL A 74 -14.49 -30.15 -14.05
N GLN A 75 -14.27 -31.32 -14.63
CA GLN A 75 -15.32 -32.06 -15.31
C GLN A 75 -16.22 -32.76 -14.29
N CYS A 76 -17.53 -32.65 -14.49
CA CYS A 76 -18.56 -33.32 -13.72
C CYS A 76 -19.41 -34.17 -14.67
N GLY A 77 -19.79 -35.37 -14.26
CA GLY A 77 -20.60 -36.24 -15.12
C GLY A 77 -20.53 -37.71 -14.79
N PHE A 78 -21.02 -38.53 -15.72
CA PHE A 78 -21.26 -39.96 -15.49
C PHE A 78 -20.01 -40.81 -15.27
N LEU A 79 -18.85 -40.38 -15.75
CA LEU A 79 -17.62 -41.18 -15.69
C LEU A 79 -16.89 -41.04 -14.35
N GLU A 80 -17.01 -39.89 -13.69
CA GLU A 80 -16.44 -39.66 -12.36
C GLU A 80 -17.47 -38.89 -11.51
N PRO A 81 -17.95 -39.46 -10.38
CA PRO A 81 -18.94 -38.82 -9.53
C PRO A 81 -18.31 -37.68 -8.71
N VAL A 82 -17.73 -36.69 -9.39
CA VAL A 82 -17.23 -35.45 -8.78
C VAL A 82 -18.43 -34.53 -8.60
N SER A 83 -18.75 -34.24 -7.33
CA SER A 83 -19.74 -33.22 -6.98
C SER A 83 -19.09 -31.84 -7.06
N CYS A 84 -19.74 -30.86 -7.68
CA CYS A 84 -19.27 -29.47 -7.80
C CYS A 84 -19.31 -28.65 -6.49
N GLY A 85 -19.28 -29.34 -5.34
CA GLY A 85 -19.44 -28.72 -4.02
C GLY A 85 -20.86 -28.23 -3.74
N SER A 86 -21.01 -27.39 -2.71
CA SER A 86 -22.28 -26.74 -2.35
C SER A 86 -22.54 -25.42 -3.09
N HIS A 87 -21.52 -24.88 -3.76
CA HIS A 87 -21.53 -23.56 -4.42
C HIS A 87 -21.28 -23.68 -5.93
N GLY A 88 -21.62 -24.83 -6.49
CA GLY A 88 -21.45 -25.09 -7.91
C GLY A 88 -22.53 -26.03 -8.42
N THR A 89 -22.84 -25.88 -9.70
CA THR A 89 -23.77 -26.74 -10.43
C THR A 89 -23.05 -27.40 -11.60
N CYS A 90 -23.38 -28.66 -11.86
CA CYS A 90 -22.83 -29.36 -13.02
C CYS A 90 -23.63 -28.98 -14.26
N ASP A 91 -22.98 -28.32 -15.23
CA ASP A 91 -23.61 -28.05 -16.53
C ASP A 91 -23.68 -29.35 -17.34
N ALA A 92 -24.90 -29.82 -17.59
CA ALA A 92 -25.16 -31.08 -18.29
C ALA A 92 -24.70 -31.07 -19.75
N LEU A 93 -24.53 -29.90 -20.36
CA LEU A 93 -24.10 -29.77 -21.77
C LEU A 93 -22.58 -29.84 -21.89
N SER A 94 -21.86 -29.04 -21.10
CA SER A 94 -20.39 -29.01 -21.15
C SER A 94 -19.73 -30.10 -20.31
N GLY A 95 -20.46 -30.66 -19.34
CA GLY A 95 -19.91 -31.59 -18.35
C GLY A 95 -18.89 -30.93 -17.44
N ASN A 96 -19.03 -29.63 -17.16
CA ASN A 96 -18.11 -28.87 -16.31
C ASN A 96 -18.84 -28.27 -15.10
N CYS A 97 -18.12 -28.16 -13.98
CA CYS A 97 -18.62 -27.46 -12.80
C CYS A 97 -18.63 -25.95 -13.05
N VAL A 98 -19.80 -25.34 -12.92
CA VAL A 98 -19.99 -23.88 -12.94
C VAL A 98 -20.23 -23.42 -11.50
N CYS A 99 -19.30 -22.63 -10.98
CA CYS A 99 -19.38 -22.08 -9.63
C CYS A 99 -20.32 -20.86 -9.57
N ASP A 100 -20.89 -20.61 -8.40
CA ASP A 100 -21.63 -19.38 -8.10
C ASP A 100 -20.72 -18.14 -8.24
N ASP A 101 -21.34 -16.97 -8.42
CA ASP A 101 -20.61 -15.69 -8.59
C ASP A 101 -19.63 -15.41 -7.45
N SER A 102 -19.91 -15.89 -6.23
CA SER A 102 -19.08 -15.69 -5.04
C SER A 102 -18.02 -16.76 -4.79
N HIS A 103 -17.91 -17.79 -5.64
CA HIS A 103 -16.97 -18.89 -5.44
C HIS A 103 -16.09 -19.14 -6.68
N PHE A 104 -14.93 -19.75 -6.45
CA PHE A 104 -13.96 -20.11 -7.49
C PHE A 104 -13.32 -21.47 -7.19
N THR A 105 -12.81 -22.13 -8.24
CA THR A 105 -12.11 -23.42 -8.12
C THR A 105 -10.60 -23.22 -8.13
N GLU A 106 -9.97 -23.36 -6.96
CA GLU A 106 -8.50 -23.33 -6.85
C GLU A 106 -7.87 -24.73 -6.94
N GLN A 107 -8.61 -25.77 -6.58
CA GLN A 107 -8.13 -27.15 -6.52
C GLN A 107 -9.20 -28.09 -7.10
N ALA A 108 -8.79 -29.02 -7.97
CA ALA A 108 -9.70 -29.99 -8.57
C ALA A 108 -10.36 -30.93 -7.54
N ALA A 109 -9.73 -31.13 -6.38
CA ALA A 109 -10.27 -31.97 -5.30
C ALA A 109 -11.48 -31.34 -4.58
N ASN A 110 -11.64 -30.01 -4.65
CA ASN A 110 -12.74 -29.28 -4.02
C ASN A 110 -13.25 -28.18 -4.97
N PRO A 111 -13.99 -28.55 -6.04
CA PRO A 111 -14.53 -27.59 -6.99
C PRO A 111 -15.46 -26.60 -6.28
N CYS A 112 -15.35 -25.31 -6.64
CA CYS A 112 -16.13 -24.22 -6.07
C CYS A 112 -16.01 -24.07 -4.55
N GLY A 113 -14.92 -24.56 -3.95
CA GLY A 113 -14.70 -24.52 -2.51
C GLY A 113 -14.10 -23.23 -1.97
N THR A 114 -13.60 -22.33 -2.84
CA THR A 114 -12.94 -21.10 -2.41
C THR A 114 -13.88 -19.90 -2.61
N GLU A 115 -14.20 -19.19 -1.52
CA GLU A 115 -14.99 -17.97 -1.56
C GLU A 115 -14.17 -16.79 -2.13
N LYS A 116 -14.76 -16.03 -3.05
CA LYS A 116 -14.18 -14.82 -3.61
C LYS A 116 -14.23 -13.69 -2.58
N LYS A 117 -13.11 -12.99 -2.44
CA LYS A 117 -13.02 -11.83 -1.54
C LYS A 117 -13.71 -10.62 -2.17
N SER A 118 -14.55 -9.94 -1.40
CA SER A 118 -15.24 -8.73 -1.84
C SER A 118 -14.27 -7.56 -2.03
N ARG A 119 -14.28 -6.95 -3.22
CA ARG A 119 -13.49 -5.76 -3.56
C ARG A 119 -13.89 -4.54 -2.74
N VAL A 120 -15.18 -4.38 -2.49
CA VAL A 120 -15.71 -3.25 -1.70
C VAL A 120 -15.17 -3.31 -0.28
N THR A 121 -15.13 -4.49 0.33
CA THR A 121 -14.59 -4.68 1.68
C THR A 121 -13.09 -4.35 1.72
N ALA A 122 -12.31 -4.78 0.73
CA ALA A 122 -10.90 -4.45 0.62
C ALA A 122 -10.66 -2.92 0.53
N ILE A 123 -11.44 -2.22 -0.30
CA ILE A 123 -11.36 -0.76 -0.44
C ILE A 123 -11.75 -0.06 0.86
N LEU A 124 -12.84 -0.48 1.51
CA LEU A 124 -13.27 0.11 2.79
C LEU A 124 -12.22 -0.09 3.88
N LEU A 125 -11.67 -1.31 4.01
CA LEU A 125 -10.59 -1.59 4.96
C LEU A 125 -9.37 -0.70 4.69
N HIS A 126 -9.03 -0.48 3.43
CA HIS A 126 -7.90 0.36 3.06
C HIS A 126 -8.16 1.87 3.28
N VAL A 127 -9.41 2.33 3.12
CA VAL A 127 -9.76 3.72 3.40
C VAL A 127 -9.73 4.02 4.91
N PHE A 128 -10.28 3.12 5.74
CA PHE A 128 -10.36 3.35 7.18
C PHE A 128 -9.10 2.95 7.95
N VAL A 129 -8.44 1.87 7.53
CA VAL A 129 -7.32 1.23 8.25
C VAL A 129 -6.11 0.98 7.34
N GLY A 130 -6.12 1.48 6.10
CA GLY A 130 -5.04 1.22 5.13
C GLY A 130 -3.74 1.95 5.43
N GLY A 131 -3.74 2.95 6.32
CA GLY A 131 -2.50 3.50 6.88
C GLY A 131 -1.64 2.43 7.58
N PHE A 132 -2.29 1.39 8.11
CA PHE A 132 -1.65 0.21 8.71
C PHE A 132 -1.48 -0.96 7.73
N GLY A 133 -1.79 -0.78 6.45
CA GLY A 133 -1.70 -1.85 5.45
C GLY A 133 -2.77 -2.95 5.55
N ALA A 134 -3.84 -2.75 6.34
CA ALA A 134 -4.87 -3.76 6.58
C ALA A 134 -5.57 -4.24 5.29
N GLY A 135 -5.79 -3.33 4.33
CA GLY A 135 -6.32 -3.69 3.01
C GLY A 135 -5.43 -4.67 2.25
N ALA A 136 -4.11 -4.46 2.27
CA ALA A 136 -3.16 -5.38 1.64
C ALA A 136 -3.13 -6.75 2.33
N PHE A 137 -3.25 -6.81 3.65
CA PHE A 137 -3.36 -8.08 4.39
C PHE A 137 -4.64 -8.84 4.06
N PHE A 138 -5.77 -8.14 3.93
CA PHE A 138 -7.05 -8.75 3.56
C PHE A 138 -6.99 -9.45 2.19
N VAL A 139 -6.31 -8.81 1.23
CA VAL A 139 -6.11 -9.36 -0.12
C VAL A 139 -5.02 -10.45 -0.15
N GLY A 140 -4.31 -10.70 0.95
CA GLY A 140 -3.24 -11.70 1.04
C GLY A 140 -1.87 -11.20 0.57
N TRP A 141 -1.72 -9.91 0.32
CA TRP A 141 -0.44 -9.29 -0.03
C TRP A 141 0.35 -8.86 1.21
N THR A 142 0.78 -9.85 1.98
CA THR A 142 1.49 -9.64 3.24
C THR A 142 2.74 -8.76 3.09
N THR A 143 3.52 -8.95 2.03
CA THR A 143 4.72 -8.14 1.75
C THR A 143 4.40 -6.65 1.62
N TRP A 144 3.30 -6.31 0.94
CA TRP A 144 2.87 -4.93 0.76
C TRP A 144 2.29 -4.35 2.05
N GLY A 145 1.53 -5.15 2.81
CA GLY A 145 1.03 -4.76 4.13
C GLY A 145 2.16 -4.44 5.12
N VAL A 146 3.21 -5.27 5.16
CA VAL A 146 4.39 -5.04 6.00
C VAL A 146 5.16 -3.80 5.55
N LEU A 147 5.29 -3.55 4.24
CA LEU A 147 5.95 -2.37 3.72
C LEU A 147 5.21 -1.08 4.11
N LEU A 148 3.88 -1.09 4.05
CA LEU A 148 3.03 0.02 4.52
C LEU A 148 3.17 0.24 6.03
N LEU A 149 3.17 -0.82 6.84
CA LEU A 149 3.43 -0.74 8.27
C LEU A 149 4.79 -0.14 8.58
N LEU A 150 5.84 -0.58 7.89
CA LEU A 150 7.19 -0.09 8.09
C LEU A 150 7.29 1.39 7.69
N MET A 151 6.66 1.79 6.58
CA MET A 151 6.58 3.20 6.16
C MET A 151 5.77 4.08 7.12
N CYS A 152 4.75 3.55 7.79
CA CYS A 152 3.95 4.29 8.77
C CYS A 152 4.65 4.38 10.15
N CYS A 153 5.20 3.26 10.63
CA CYS A 153 5.76 3.14 11.97
C CYS A 153 7.17 3.73 12.11
N LEU A 154 8.00 3.71 11.05
CA LEU A 154 9.34 4.32 11.09
C LEU A 154 9.30 5.82 11.41
N PRO A 155 8.57 6.67 10.66
CA PRO A 155 8.52 8.09 10.96
C PRO A 155 7.89 8.38 12.33
N LEU A 156 6.86 7.62 12.75
CA LEU A 156 6.28 7.75 14.09
C LEU A 156 7.31 7.44 15.19
N CYS A 157 8.05 6.33 15.07
CA CYS A 157 9.11 5.97 16.02
C CYS A 157 10.24 7.02 16.05
N CYS A 158 10.64 7.54 14.89
CA CYS A 158 11.66 8.58 14.79
C CYS A 158 11.22 9.90 15.43
N ILE A 159 9.95 10.29 15.33
CA ILE A 159 9.41 11.48 15.99
C ILE A 159 9.38 11.27 17.52
N CYS A 160 8.95 10.11 18.00
CA CYS A 160 8.89 9.80 19.44
C CYS A 160 10.28 9.78 20.10
N CYS A 161 11.25 9.10 19.46
CA CYS A 161 12.61 9.00 19.98
C CYS A 161 13.41 10.31 19.78
N GLY A 162 13.18 11.01 18.67
CA GLY A 162 13.83 12.29 18.38
C GLY A 162 13.33 13.43 19.25
N SER A 163 12.02 13.48 19.54
CA SER A 163 11.46 14.54 20.40
C SER A 163 11.96 14.42 21.84
N ALA A 164 12.13 13.22 22.40
CA ALA A 164 12.74 13.04 23.73
C ALA A 164 14.17 13.61 23.81
N ALA A 165 14.94 13.55 22.72
CA ALA A 165 16.27 14.16 22.64
C ALA A 165 16.23 15.68 22.43
N VAL A 166 15.16 16.23 21.83
CA VAL A 166 15.04 17.66 21.48
C VAL A 166 14.29 18.47 22.54
N THR A 167 13.28 17.92 23.23
CA THR A 167 12.61 18.60 24.35
C THR A 167 13.43 18.57 25.64
N GLY A 168 14.45 17.70 25.74
CA GLY A 168 15.51 17.81 26.74
C GLY A 168 16.35 19.08 26.63
N VAL A 169 16.26 19.82 25.51
CA VAL A 169 17.01 21.07 25.28
C VAL A 169 16.19 22.33 25.58
N VAL A 170 14.85 22.24 25.75
CA VAL A 170 13.99 23.41 25.98
C VAL A 170 13.45 23.50 27.40
N GLY A 171 13.73 22.53 28.28
CA GLY A 171 13.00 22.44 29.56
C GLY A 171 13.71 21.86 30.77
N VAL A 172 15.03 21.97 30.94
CA VAL A 172 15.67 21.97 32.28
C VAL A 172 16.88 22.90 32.22
N GLY A 173 16.82 24.02 32.94
CA GLY A 173 17.99 24.89 33.11
C GLY A 173 19.10 24.19 33.89
N ALA A 174 20.35 24.61 33.61
CA ALA A 174 21.57 24.42 34.41
C ALA A 174 22.02 22.97 34.64
N LEU A 175 23.18 22.54 34.14
CA LEU A 175 24.49 23.07 34.49
C LEU A 175 25.40 23.20 33.26
N GLN A 176 25.89 24.42 33.03
CA GLN A 176 26.99 24.71 32.12
C GLN A 176 28.28 24.19 32.77
N ASP A 177 28.88 23.15 32.20
CA ASP A 177 30.30 22.88 32.37
C ASP A 177 31.01 23.19 31.05
N ASP A 178 31.98 24.10 31.13
CA ASP A 178 32.67 24.73 30.02
C ASP A 178 33.48 23.73 29.18
N SER A 179 32.89 23.21 28.10
CA SER A 179 33.65 22.52 27.04
C SER A 179 33.00 22.73 25.67
N GLY A 180 33.40 23.84 25.01
CA GLY A 180 32.76 24.45 23.84
C GLY A 180 32.88 23.72 22.49
N ALA A 181 32.54 22.44 22.40
CA ALA A 181 32.61 21.68 21.14
C ALA A 181 31.32 20.95 20.71
N SER A 182 30.27 20.87 21.55
CA SER A 182 29.09 20.04 21.28
C SER A 182 27.84 20.80 20.80
N ALA A 183 27.84 22.14 20.81
CA ALA A 183 26.63 22.94 20.56
C ALA A 183 26.23 23.07 19.07
N LEU A 184 27.14 22.82 18.12
CA LEU A 184 26.86 23.00 16.69
C LEU A 184 26.29 21.75 15.99
N CYS A 185 26.42 20.56 16.59
CA CYS A 185 25.93 19.31 15.98
C CYS A 185 24.43 19.05 16.23
N GLY A 186 23.78 19.78 17.16
CA GLY A 186 22.37 19.55 17.51
C GLY A 186 21.36 20.17 16.53
N GLY A 187 21.66 21.32 15.93
CA GLY A 187 20.72 22.05 15.07
C GLY A 187 20.56 21.48 13.66
N VAL A 188 21.67 20.99 13.09
CA VAL A 188 21.67 20.45 11.71
C VAL A 188 20.97 19.08 11.67
N GLY A 189 21.18 18.24 12.69
CA GLY A 189 20.56 16.93 12.79
C GLY A 189 19.03 16.99 12.89
N ALA A 190 18.48 17.90 13.69
CA ALA A 190 17.03 18.05 13.84
C ALA A 190 16.34 18.48 12.54
N THR A 191 16.93 19.42 11.81
CA THR A 191 16.36 19.94 10.56
C THR A 191 16.34 18.86 9.47
N ILE A 192 17.44 18.12 9.31
CA ILE A 192 17.52 17.02 8.35
C ILE A 192 16.48 15.93 8.67
N MET A 193 16.33 15.57 9.95
CA MET A 193 15.35 14.56 10.37
C MET A 193 13.91 14.97 10.08
N VAL A 194 13.55 16.23 10.29
CA VAL A 194 12.21 16.75 9.96
C VAL A 194 11.96 16.68 8.45
N CYS A 195 12.94 17.08 7.64
CA CYS A 195 12.84 17.01 6.18
C CYS A 195 12.66 15.57 5.67
N VAL A 196 13.49 14.63 6.16
CA VAL A 196 13.42 13.21 5.75
C VAL A 196 12.09 12.59 6.16
N THR A 197 11.63 12.83 7.39
CA THR A 197 10.36 12.31 7.90
C THR A 197 9.20 12.84 7.07
N THR A 198 9.21 14.12 6.72
CA THR A 198 8.15 14.72 5.92
C THR A 198 8.17 14.18 4.48
N ALA A 199 9.34 14.00 3.88
CA ALA A 199 9.46 13.38 2.57
C ALA A 199 8.92 11.94 2.57
N LEU A 200 9.22 11.14 3.61
CA LEU A 200 8.69 9.79 3.75
C LEU A 200 7.16 9.77 3.90
N LEU A 201 6.57 10.70 4.65
CA LEU A 201 5.12 10.83 4.75
C LEU A 201 4.50 11.19 3.39
N CYS A 202 5.08 12.11 2.63
CA CYS A 202 4.60 12.45 1.29
C CYS A 202 4.65 11.26 0.34
N VAL A 203 5.75 10.51 0.32
CA VAL A 203 5.89 9.30 -0.51
C VAL A 203 4.89 8.23 -0.07
N GLY A 204 4.70 8.04 1.24
CA GLY A 204 3.73 7.11 1.80
C GLY A 204 2.29 7.44 1.40
N GLN A 205 1.92 8.72 1.36
CA GLN A 205 0.59 9.16 0.90
C GLN A 205 0.38 8.88 -0.59
N VAL A 206 1.35 9.23 -1.43
CA VAL A 206 1.29 8.92 -2.87
C VAL A 206 1.16 7.41 -3.07
N PHE A 207 1.97 6.64 -2.35
CA PHE A 207 1.93 5.18 -2.41
C PHE A 207 0.58 4.60 -1.96
N TRP A 208 0.00 5.12 -0.86
CA TRP A 208 -1.33 4.72 -0.38
C TRP A 208 -2.43 4.95 -1.43
N ILE A 209 -2.39 6.08 -2.16
CA ILE A 209 -3.33 6.38 -3.25
C ILE A 209 -3.12 5.41 -4.43
N LEU A 210 -1.87 5.13 -4.82
CA LEU A 210 -1.58 4.20 -5.90
C LEU A 210 -2.16 2.81 -5.63
N VAL A 211 -2.06 2.34 -4.39
CA VAL A 211 -2.64 1.06 -3.95
C VAL A 211 -4.17 1.06 -4.09
N ILE A 212 -4.86 2.16 -3.80
CA ILE A 212 -6.32 2.27 -4.02
C ILE A 212 -6.66 2.19 -5.50
N VAL A 213 -5.94 2.94 -6.33
CA VAL A 213 -6.16 2.94 -7.79
C VAL A 213 -5.99 1.53 -8.35
N TRP A 214 -4.98 0.81 -7.87
CA TRP A 214 -4.71 -0.56 -8.26
C TRP A 214 -5.82 -1.52 -7.80
N MET A 215 -6.27 -1.45 -6.54
CA MET A 215 -7.40 -2.27 -6.05
C MET A 215 -8.73 -1.96 -6.74
N ALA A 216 -8.90 -0.74 -7.23
CA ALA A 216 -10.09 -0.34 -7.97
C ALA A 216 -10.13 -0.91 -9.40
N ASP A 217 -9.00 -1.39 -9.93
CA ASP A 217 -8.93 -1.97 -11.27
C ASP A 217 -9.75 -3.27 -11.34
N SER A 218 -10.52 -3.45 -12.42
CA SER A 218 -11.26 -4.68 -12.72
C SER A 218 -10.38 -5.93 -12.71
N SER A 219 -9.10 -5.77 -13.07
CA SER A 219 -8.10 -6.84 -13.14
C SER A 219 -7.38 -7.15 -11.83
N ALA A 220 -7.78 -6.50 -10.73
CA ALA A 220 -7.20 -6.78 -9.43
C ALA A 220 -7.54 -8.21 -8.97
N ALA A 221 -6.49 -8.99 -8.72
CA ALA A 221 -6.56 -10.34 -8.19
C ALA A 221 -5.94 -10.38 -6.78
N ASP A 222 -6.35 -11.34 -5.98
CA ASP A 222 -5.82 -11.53 -4.64
C ASP A 222 -4.41 -12.14 -4.63
N GLY A 223 -3.85 -12.37 -3.44
CA GLY A 223 -2.52 -12.96 -3.27
C GLY A 223 -2.37 -14.36 -3.88
N ASP A 224 -3.49 -15.06 -4.04
CA ASP A 224 -3.61 -16.41 -4.60
C ASP A 224 -3.92 -16.38 -6.12
N GLY A 225 -4.14 -15.18 -6.67
CA GLY A 225 -4.44 -14.94 -8.09
C GLY A 225 -5.91 -15.11 -8.45
N VAL A 226 -6.81 -15.10 -7.46
CA VAL A 226 -8.26 -15.15 -7.67
C VAL A 226 -8.79 -13.73 -7.89
N PRO A 227 -9.61 -13.48 -8.94
CA PRO A 227 -10.15 -12.15 -9.20
C PRO A 227 -11.10 -11.69 -8.09
N LEU A 228 -11.02 -10.40 -7.75
CA LEU A 228 -11.89 -9.77 -6.75
C LEU A 228 -13.28 -9.44 -7.32
N GLU A 229 -14.33 -9.71 -6.55
CA GLU A 229 -15.73 -9.40 -6.91
C GLU A 229 -16.14 -7.95 -6.59
#